data_AF-A0A2W6EA80-F1
#
_entry.id   AF-A0A2W6EA80-F1
#
_cell.length_a   1.000
_cell.length_b   1.000
_cell.length_c   1.000
_cell.angle_alpha   90.00
_cell.angle_beta   90.00
_cell.angle_gamma   90.00
#
_symmetry.space_group_name_H-M   'P 1'
#
loop_
_entity.id
_entity.type
_entity.pdbx_description
1 polymer ?
#
loop_
_entity_poly.entity_id
_entity_poly.type
_entity_poly.pdbx_seq_one_letter_code
_entity_poly.pdbx_strand_id
1 'polypeptide(L)'
;MAKTVKVTVSMPAEDVERLKALDAAGAIESVSGYVAQAVHDRLDRQAWLQRWRSRVGNPDPEASAWADEVIDRHFGTAARSAS
;
A
#
# COMPACT_ATOMS: atom_id res chain seq x y z
N MET A 1 25.44 -2.21 8.93
CA MET A 1 24.38 -1.23 8.60
C MET A 1 23.82 -1.57 7.23
N ALA A 2 22.50 -1.57 7.07
CA ALA A 2 21.90 -1.76 5.75
C ALA A 2 22.24 -0.57 4.85
N LYS A 3 22.64 -0.83 3.61
CA LYS A 3 23.00 0.22 2.64
C LYS A 3 21.72 0.83 2.08
N THR A 4 21.48 2.11 2.36
CA THR A 4 20.41 2.89 1.73
C THR A 4 20.87 3.48 0.40
N VAL A 5 19.95 3.54 -0.57
CA VAL A 5 20.19 4.10 -1.90
C VAL A 5 19.07 5.07 -2.23
N LYS A 6 19.42 6.22 -2.82
CA LYS A 6 18.43 7.21 -3.26
C LYS A 6 17.74 6.73 -4.53
N VAL A 7 16.41 6.76 -4.52
CA VAL A 7 15.57 6.46 -5.68
C VAL A 7 14.69 7.68 -5.94
N THR A 8 14.61 8.12 -7.21
CA THR A 8 13.71 9.19 -7.64
C THR A 8 12.49 8.56 -8.29
N VAL A 9 11.29 8.99 -7.90
CA VAL A 9 10.01 8.50 -8.43
C VAL A 9 9.11 9.67 -8.79
N SER A 10 8.23 9.46 -9.77
CA SER A 10 7.13 10.37 -10.07
C SER A 10 5.87 9.92 -9.33
N MET A 11 5.14 10.86 -8.76
CA MET A 11 3.89 10.62 -8.02
C MET A 11 2.87 11.71 -8.36
N PRO A 12 1.56 11.45 -8.18
CA PRO A 12 0.55 12.50 -8.27
C PRO A 12 0.87 13.66 -7.33
N ALA A 13 0.67 14.89 -7.80
CA ALA A 13 1.05 16.08 -7.07
C ALA A 13 0.27 16.18 -5.75
N GLU A 14 -1.02 15.84 -5.78
CA GLU A 14 -1.92 15.81 -4.62
C GLU A 14 -1.41 14.89 -3.50
N ASP A 15 -0.80 13.75 -3.84
CA ASP A 15 -0.27 12.82 -2.86
C ASP A 15 1.04 13.33 -2.24
N VAL A 16 1.88 13.99 -3.04
CA VAL A 16 3.09 14.65 -2.54
C VAL A 16 2.73 15.78 -1.57
N GLU A 17 1.73 16.59 -1.90
CA GLU A 17 1.27 17.67 -1.01
C GLU A 17 0.64 17.13 0.28
N ARG A 18 -0.13 16.03 0.21
CA ARG A 18 -0.63 15.33 1.41
C ARG A 18 0.51 14.83 2.30
N LEU A 19 1.55 14.24 1.73
CA LEU A 19 2.73 13.78 2.48
C LEU A 19 3.46 14.93 3.18
N LYS A 20 3.66 16.05 2.47
CA LYS A 20 4.25 17.26 3.05
C LYS A 20 3.40 17.85 4.17
N ALA A 21 2.07 17.82 4.02
CA ALA A 21 1.17 18.29 5.07
C ALA A 21 1.24 17.42 6.33
N LEU A 22 1.35 16.09 6.19
CA LEU A 22 1.54 15.17 7.32
C LEU A 22 2.88 15.41 8.04
N ASP A 23 3.94 15.65 7.28
CA ASP A 23 5.27 15.99 7.80
C ASP A 23 5.24 17.32 8.59
N ALA A 24 4.65 18.36 7.99
CA ALA A 24 4.48 19.66 8.63
C ALA A 24 3.61 19.61 9.89
N ALA A 25 2.64 18.70 9.94
CA ALA A 25 1.81 18.45 11.11
C ALA A 25 2.50 17.61 12.20
N GLY A 26 3.70 17.08 11.95
CA GLY A 26 4.41 16.17 12.85
C GLY A 26 3.74 14.80 12.99
N ALA A 27 2.85 14.44 12.06
CA ALA A 27 2.15 13.16 12.06
C ALA A 27 3.03 12.00 11.55
N ILE A 28 4.11 12.34 10.84
CA ILE A 28 5.15 11.41 10.38
C ILE A 28 6.52 11.98 10.73
N GLU A 29 7.52 11.11 10.87
CA GLU A 29 8.90 11.52 11.20
C GLU A 29 9.59 12.23 10.02
N SER A 30 9.34 11.74 8.80
CA SER A 30 9.75 12.38 7.55
C SER A 30 9.00 11.77 6.37
N VAL A 31 8.88 12.51 5.27
CA VAL A 31 8.34 11.98 3.99
C VAL A 31 9.10 10.74 3.53
N SER A 32 10.44 10.77 3.59
CA SER A 32 11.26 9.65 3.13
C SER A 32 11.11 8.41 4.01
N GLY A 33 10.99 8.57 5.34
CA GLY A 33 10.75 7.48 6.26
C GLY A 33 9.38 6.84 6.05
N TYR A 34 8.35 7.67 5.87
CA TYR A 34 7.00 7.19 5.57
C TYR A 34 6.95 6.37 4.28
N VAL A 35 7.52 6.88 3.19
CA VAL A 35 7.57 6.17 1.90
C VAL A 35 8.38 4.89 2.01
N ALA A 36 9.53 4.91 2.68
CA ALA A 36 10.36 3.73 2.88
C ALA A 36 9.62 2.64 3.67
N GLN A 37 8.91 3.00 4.74
CA GLN A 37 8.12 2.06 5.53
C GLN A 37 6.97 1.47 4.71
N ALA A 38 6.21 2.31 3.99
CA ALA A 38 5.12 1.85 3.14
C ALA A 38 5.58 0.86 2.05
N VAL A 39 6.76 1.13 1.45
CA VAL A 39 7.39 0.22 0.48
C VAL A 39 7.81 -1.08 1.15
N HIS A 40 8.45 -1.01 2.32
CA HIS A 40 8.88 -2.19 3.07
C HIS A 40 7.69 -3.09 3.44
N ASP A 41 6.64 -2.53 4.03
CA ASP A 41 5.42 -3.24 4.42
C ASP A 41 4.72 -3.88 3.20
N ARG A 42 4.75 -3.19 2.05
CA ARG A 42 4.21 -3.72 0.80
C ARG A 42 5.03 -4.92 0.32
N LEU A 43 6.35 -4.82 0.31
CA LEU A 43 7.24 -5.89 -0.14
C LEU A 43 7.16 -7.12 0.78
N ASP A 44 7.18 -6.93 2.09
CA ASP A 44 7.11 -8.01 3.07
C ASP A 44 5.80 -8.79 2.96
N ARG A 45 4.69 -8.07 2.81
CA ARG A 45 3.37 -8.66 2.55
C ARG A 45 3.34 -9.44 1.24
N GLN A 46 3.91 -8.91 0.16
CA GLN A 46 3.98 -9.63 -1.11
C GLN A 46 4.81 -10.91 -1.00
N ALA A 47 5.97 -10.84 -0.34
CA ALA A 47 6.82 -12.00 -0.10
C ALA A 47 6.12 -13.06 0.76
N TRP A 48 5.39 -12.64 1.80
CA TRP A 48 4.58 -13.53 2.61
C TRP A 48 3.47 -14.20 1.80
N LEU A 49 2.69 -13.43 1.04
CA LEU A 49 1.62 -13.96 0.18
C LEU A 49 2.15 -14.96 -0.85
N GLN A 50 3.29 -14.67 -1.46
CA GLN A 50 3.93 -15.59 -2.41
C GLN A 50 4.35 -16.90 -1.73
N ARG A 51 4.98 -16.83 -0.56
CA ARG A 51 5.35 -18.02 0.23
C ARG A 51 4.13 -18.82 0.69
N TRP A 52 3.02 -18.16 0.97
CA TRP A 52 1.78 -18.83 1.33
C TRP A 52 1.21 -19.57 0.11
N ARG A 53 1.04 -18.88 -1.03
CA ARG A 53 0.53 -19.48 -2.28
C ARG A 53 1.37 -20.65 -2.76
N SER A 54 2.69 -20.60 -2.60
CA SER A 54 3.56 -21.72 -2.99
C SER A 54 3.36 -22.97 -2.13
N ARG A 55 2.83 -22.82 -0.90
CA ARG A 55 2.57 -23.94 0.02
C ARG A 55 1.15 -24.48 -0.11
N VAL A 56 0.16 -23.61 -0.27
CA VAL A 56 -1.26 -24.01 -0.22
C VAL A 56 -1.97 -23.94 -1.56
N GLY A 57 -1.29 -23.47 -2.61
CA GLY A 57 -1.90 -23.19 -3.91
C GLY A 57 -2.55 -21.82 -3.96
N ASN A 58 -3.21 -21.53 -5.08
CA ASN A 58 -4.01 -20.33 -5.21
C ASN A 58 -5.36 -20.51 -4.50
N PRO A 59 -5.96 -19.42 -3.98
CA PRO A 59 -7.32 -19.49 -3.48
C PRO A 59 -8.27 -19.90 -4.60
N ASP A 60 -9.39 -20.50 -4.21
CA ASP A 60 -10.48 -20.79 -5.14
C ASP A 60 -10.93 -19.49 -5.85
N PRO A 61 -11.09 -19.49 -7.18
CA PRO A 61 -11.44 -18.28 -7.93
C PRO A 61 -12.81 -17.69 -7.56
N GLU A 62 -13.80 -18.54 -7.27
CA GLU A 62 -15.16 -18.11 -6.90
C GLU A 62 -15.15 -17.50 -5.49
N ALA A 63 -14.44 -18.14 -4.56
CA ALA A 63 -14.22 -17.58 -3.22
C ALA A 63 -13.48 -16.24 -3.25
N SER A 64 -12.51 -16.09 -4.16
CA SER A 64 -11.77 -14.83 -4.34
C SER A 64 -12.67 -13.72 -4.88
N ALA A 65 -13.49 -14.02 -5.89
CA ALA A 65 -14.41 -13.04 -6.48
C ALA A 65 -15.47 -12.58 -5.46
N TRP A 66 -16.01 -13.52 -4.67
CA TRP A 66 -16.92 -13.18 -3.58
C TRP A 66 -16.24 -12.29 -2.53
N ALA A 67 -15.00 -12.60 -2.14
CA ALA A 67 -14.27 -11.81 -1.16
C ALA A 67 -14.01 -10.39 -1.67
N ASP A 68 -13.60 -10.23 -2.93
CA ASP A 68 -13.42 -8.93 -3.57
C ASP A 68 -14.72 -8.12 -3.59
N GLU A 69 -15.86 -8.75 -3.92
CA GLU A 69 -17.17 -8.10 -3.89
C GLU A 69 -17.55 -7.63 -2.48
N VAL A 70 -17.35 -8.47 -1.46
CA VAL A 70 -17.65 -8.13 -0.06
C VAL A 70 -16.77 -6.98 0.41
N ILE A 71 -15.48 -6.99 0.08
CA ILE A 71 -14.53 -5.92 0.41
C ILE A 71 -14.95 -4.63 -0.28
N ASP A 72 -15.23 -4.64 -1.59
CA ASP A 72 -15.66 -3.46 -2.32
C ASP A 72 -16.98 -2.90 -1.76
N ARG A 73 -17.92 -3.77 -1.38
CA ARG A 73 -19.18 -3.34 -0.77
C ARG A 73 -18.98 -2.61 0.56
N HIS A 74 -18.02 -3.03 1.38
CA HIS A 74 -17.79 -2.46 2.71
C HIS A 74 -16.82 -1.28 2.70
N PHE A 75 -15.89 -1.23 1.74
CA PHE A 75 -14.80 -0.24 1.71
C PHE A 75 -14.73 0.60 0.43
N GLY A 76 -15.41 0.20 -0.65
CA GLY A 76 -15.40 0.84 -1.97
C GLY A 76 -16.23 2.12 -2.08
N THR A 77 -17.03 2.46 -1.07
CA THR A 77 -17.84 3.70 -1.06
C THR A 77 -16.99 4.98 -0.96
N ALA A 78 -15.71 4.88 -0.56
CA ALA A 78 -14.82 6.04 -0.48
C ALA A 78 -14.28 6.52 -1.85
N ALA A 79 -14.25 5.65 -2.88
CA ALA A 79 -13.64 5.96 -4.17
C ALA A 79 -14.61 6.62 -5.19
N ARG A 80 -15.93 6.51 -4.99
CA ARG A 80 -16.95 7.00 -5.95
C ARG A 80 -17.51 8.40 -5.66
N SER A 81 -17.12 9.04 -4.57
CA SER A 81 -17.63 10.37 -4.16
C SER A 81 -16.72 11.54 -4.56
N ALA A 82 -15.68 11.29 -5.36
CA ALA A 82 -14.70 12.30 -5.78
C ALA A 82 -14.62 12.48 -7.31
N SER A 83 -15.72 12.20 -8.03
CA SER A 83 -15.87 12.45 -9.48
C SER A 83 -16.94 13.49 -9.75
#